data_AF-A0A9E1IMH5-F1
#
_entry.id   AF-A0A9E1IMH5-F1
#
_cell.length_a   1.000
_cell.length_b   1.000
_cell.length_c   1.000
_cell.angle_alpha   90.00
_cell.angle_beta   90.00
_cell.angle_gamma   90.00
#
_symmetry.space_group_name_H-M   'P 1'
#
loop_
_entity.id
_entity.type
_entity.pdbx_description
1 polymer ?
#
loop_
_entity_poly.entity_id
_entity_poly.type
_entity_poly.pdbx_seq_one_letter_code
_entity_poly.pdbx_strand_id
1 'polypeptide(L)'
;DHIGKFADRYGWDAIAEVGLGAIFIGVESKFAGDHGYDKRATHDAKEVFSRLHNMGIRTVGAWMCGWDFHHHGNIYEDLNYFVSLYPTYQQLTRVSPFPGTPLWEKLRQEGRVNEVPWEDVHFWSGAQENIALEPHETLNLTEYGYNLLYQTWGPSILRRMDVQLSGYAYCKKSSNPILRRHRAKFLRRQSAMIWSMLRGLDRHAPNGVVRRRTRKIDEKFRELIGPPTPVMRGLARAVDLLTTMYRAGEFFDPMNRNPKEEPFKKYIYDKKDTNSAIPYRTEMARPDWRTRMEMRQAELVYHALCKGLNSIRTVCLRGGDSDIDDYIIKHIDENMLGFGF
;
A
#
# COMPACT_ATOMS: atom_id res chain seq x y z
N ASP A 1 -12.33 -17.20 3.55
CA ASP A 1 -13.71 -17.71 3.70
C ASP A 1 -14.81 -16.68 3.54
N HIS A 2 -14.90 -15.59 4.31
CA HIS A 2 -16.04 -14.65 4.18
C HIS A 2 -16.23 -14.09 2.76
N ILE A 3 -15.13 -13.73 2.08
CA ILE A 3 -15.15 -13.28 0.68
C ILE A 3 -15.67 -14.40 -0.25
N GLY A 4 -15.21 -15.62 -0.03
CA GLY A 4 -15.64 -16.80 -0.78
C GLY A 4 -17.12 -17.11 -0.57
N LYS A 5 -17.58 -17.17 0.69
CA LYS A 5 -19.00 -17.37 1.04
C LYS A 5 -19.91 -16.28 0.43
N PHE A 6 -19.44 -15.04 0.34
CA PHE A 6 -20.17 -13.99 -0.37
C PHE A 6 -20.24 -14.29 -1.87
N ALA A 7 -19.12 -14.67 -2.49
CA ALA A 7 -19.07 -15.04 -3.90
C ALA A 7 -19.91 -16.29 -4.22
N ASP A 8 -19.96 -17.28 -3.35
CA ASP A 8 -20.81 -18.47 -3.52
C ASP A 8 -22.30 -18.09 -3.53
N ARG A 9 -22.67 -17.13 -2.69
CA ARG A 9 -24.07 -16.71 -2.53
C ARG A 9 -24.54 -15.75 -3.62
N TYR A 10 -23.68 -14.83 -4.06
CA TYR A 10 -24.06 -13.72 -4.93
C TYR A 10 -23.31 -13.70 -6.27
N GLY A 11 -22.35 -14.59 -6.47
CA GLY A 11 -21.43 -14.58 -7.59
C GLY A 11 -20.19 -13.70 -7.35
N TRP A 12 -19.09 -14.04 -8.03
CA TRP A 12 -17.86 -13.25 -7.97
C TRP A 12 -18.04 -11.83 -8.50
N ASP A 13 -18.83 -11.68 -9.57
CA ASP A 13 -19.11 -10.38 -10.21
C ASP A 13 -19.77 -9.40 -9.24
N ALA A 14 -20.62 -9.90 -8.32
CA ALA A 14 -21.29 -9.06 -7.33
C ALA A 14 -20.30 -8.29 -6.44
N ILE A 15 -19.11 -8.84 -6.16
CA ILE A 15 -18.07 -8.16 -5.38
C ILE A 15 -17.59 -6.89 -6.14
N ALA A 16 -17.45 -6.97 -7.46
CA ALA A 16 -17.10 -5.82 -8.29
C ALA A 16 -18.26 -4.82 -8.39
N GLU A 17 -19.50 -5.29 -8.39
CA GLU A 17 -20.71 -4.47 -8.51
C GLU A 17 -21.00 -3.62 -7.27
N VAL A 18 -20.62 -4.11 -6.07
CA VAL A 18 -20.73 -3.35 -4.81
C VAL A 18 -19.82 -2.11 -4.78
N GLY A 19 -18.88 -1.99 -5.73
CA GLY A 19 -18.05 -0.78 -5.87
C GLY A 19 -16.79 -0.77 -5.00
N LEU A 20 -16.39 -1.93 -4.45
CA LEU A 20 -15.17 -2.05 -3.65
C LEU A 20 -13.91 -1.77 -4.49
N GLY A 21 -13.06 -0.84 -4.00
CA GLY A 21 -11.78 -0.50 -4.62
C GLY A 21 -10.57 -1.23 -4.01
N ALA A 22 -10.67 -1.60 -2.73
CA ALA A 22 -9.66 -2.35 -2.00
C ALA A 22 -10.30 -3.17 -0.87
N ILE A 23 -9.68 -4.30 -0.50
CA ILE A 23 -10.12 -5.15 0.63
C ILE A 23 -8.91 -5.49 1.50
N PHE A 24 -9.08 -5.34 2.83
CA PHE A 24 -8.12 -5.85 3.80
C PHE A 24 -8.37 -7.34 4.07
N ILE A 25 -7.31 -8.15 4.00
CA ILE A 25 -7.37 -9.60 4.17
C ILE A 25 -6.31 -10.04 5.17
N GLY A 26 -6.76 -10.42 6.37
CA GLY A 26 -5.92 -11.02 7.40
C GLY A 26 -5.55 -12.46 7.06
N VAL A 27 -4.41 -12.65 6.40
CA VAL A 27 -3.83 -13.96 6.09
C VAL A 27 -3.19 -14.55 7.34
N GLU A 28 -2.57 -13.70 8.15
CA GLU A 28 -1.85 -13.94 9.42
C GLU A 28 -0.67 -14.91 9.32
N SER A 29 -0.93 -16.14 8.92
CA SER A 29 0.07 -17.19 8.73
C SER A 29 -0.58 -18.27 7.89
N LYS A 30 0.14 -18.94 6.99
CA LYS A 30 -0.24 -20.15 6.28
C LYS A 30 -0.78 -21.23 7.22
N PHE A 31 -0.16 -21.38 8.40
CA PHE A 31 -0.45 -22.45 9.35
C PHE A 31 -1.61 -22.13 10.31
N ALA A 32 -2.16 -20.90 10.29
CA ALA A 32 -3.19 -20.50 11.25
C ALA A 32 -4.41 -21.45 11.30
N GLY A 33 -4.81 -22.01 10.14
CA GLY A 33 -5.94 -22.97 10.10
C GLY A 33 -5.64 -24.28 10.84
N ASP A 34 -4.41 -24.79 10.71
CA ASP A 34 -3.95 -26.02 11.38
C ASP A 34 -3.82 -25.85 12.89
N HIS A 35 -3.78 -24.60 13.36
CA HIS A 35 -3.64 -24.22 14.77
C HIS A 35 -4.92 -23.60 15.36
N GLY A 36 -6.08 -23.94 14.81
CA GLY A 36 -7.38 -23.64 15.43
C GLY A 36 -7.89 -22.21 15.24
N TYR A 37 -7.29 -21.43 14.33
CA TYR A 37 -7.87 -20.16 13.90
C TYR A 37 -8.87 -20.41 12.77
N ASP A 38 -10.06 -19.80 12.86
CA ASP A 38 -11.11 -19.87 11.83
C ASP A 38 -10.73 -19.11 10.55
N LYS A 39 -9.70 -19.59 9.84
CA LYS A 39 -9.13 -18.94 8.65
C LYS A 39 -8.81 -19.93 7.53
N ARG A 40 -9.49 -19.74 6.39
CA ARG A 40 -9.27 -20.44 5.10
C ARG A 40 -9.60 -21.93 5.15
N ALA A 41 -10.73 -22.26 5.77
CA ALA A 41 -11.24 -23.62 5.81
C ALA A 41 -11.77 -24.10 4.45
N THR A 42 -12.25 -23.18 3.61
CA THR A 42 -13.02 -23.55 2.40
C THR A 42 -12.47 -22.97 1.11
N HIS A 43 -11.83 -21.80 1.17
CA HIS A 43 -11.36 -21.09 -0.01
C HIS A 43 -9.86 -20.87 0.06
N ASP A 44 -9.15 -21.24 -1.00
CA ASP A 44 -7.72 -20.98 -1.13
C ASP A 44 -7.43 -19.49 -1.25
N ALA A 45 -6.46 -18.99 -0.49
CA ALA A 45 -6.13 -17.58 -0.48
C ALA A 45 -5.51 -17.12 -1.81
N LYS A 46 -4.72 -17.96 -2.51
CA LYS A 46 -4.13 -17.55 -3.79
C LYS A 46 -5.23 -17.33 -4.82
N GLU A 47 -6.23 -18.21 -4.87
CA GLU A 47 -7.40 -18.05 -5.73
C GLU A 47 -8.18 -16.77 -5.40
N VAL A 48 -8.47 -16.52 -4.12
CA VAL A 48 -9.22 -15.32 -3.69
C VAL A 48 -8.48 -14.04 -4.09
N PHE A 49 -7.17 -13.95 -3.82
CA PHE A 49 -6.36 -12.79 -4.21
C PHE A 49 -6.37 -12.61 -5.74
N SER A 50 -6.12 -13.69 -6.48
CA SER A 50 -6.10 -13.66 -7.96
C SER A 50 -7.43 -13.18 -8.55
N ARG A 51 -8.57 -13.70 -8.07
CA ARG A 51 -9.90 -13.28 -8.53
C ARG A 51 -10.19 -11.82 -8.23
N LEU A 52 -9.86 -11.35 -7.03
CA LEU A 52 -10.01 -9.94 -6.66
C LEU A 52 -9.17 -9.03 -7.56
N HIS A 53 -7.91 -9.40 -7.80
CA HIS A 53 -7.01 -8.63 -8.68
C HIS A 53 -7.49 -8.59 -10.13
N ASN A 54 -8.04 -9.70 -10.64
CA ASN A 54 -8.60 -9.76 -11.99
C ASN A 54 -9.79 -8.78 -12.16
N MET A 55 -10.56 -8.55 -11.10
CA MET A 55 -11.66 -7.57 -11.08
C MET A 55 -11.21 -6.13 -10.77
N GLY A 56 -9.90 -5.90 -10.58
CA GLY A 56 -9.35 -4.60 -10.22
C GLY A 56 -9.56 -4.20 -8.76
N ILE A 57 -9.82 -5.18 -7.89
CA ILE A 57 -9.94 -4.96 -6.45
C ILE A 57 -8.57 -5.17 -5.83
N ARG A 58 -8.02 -4.10 -5.25
CA ARG A 58 -6.72 -4.12 -4.60
C ARG A 58 -6.82 -4.89 -3.27
N THR A 59 -5.73 -5.51 -2.84
CA THR A 59 -5.71 -6.22 -1.55
C THR A 59 -4.68 -5.62 -0.62
N VAL A 60 -5.07 -5.41 0.64
CA VAL A 60 -4.14 -5.22 1.75
C VAL A 60 -3.99 -6.57 2.43
N GLY A 61 -2.90 -7.28 2.18
CA GLY A 61 -2.62 -8.53 2.87
C GLY A 61 -1.99 -8.26 4.22
N ALA A 62 -2.46 -8.91 5.28
CA ALA A 62 -1.81 -8.86 6.58
C ALA A 62 -1.21 -10.22 6.97
N TRP A 63 0.02 -10.18 7.50
CA TRP A 63 0.78 -11.32 7.99
C TRP A 63 1.39 -10.98 9.35
N MET A 64 1.42 -11.96 10.25
CA MET A 64 1.88 -11.80 11.62
C MET A 64 3.00 -12.78 11.95
N CYS A 65 4.11 -12.24 12.44
CA CYS A 65 5.25 -13.00 12.96
C CYS A 65 5.08 -13.30 14.46
N GLY A 66 5.66 -14.39 14.95
CA GLY A 66 5.71 -14.68 16.40
C GLY A 66 4.50 -15.42 16.97
N TRP A 67 3.77 -16.18 16.16
CA TRP A 67 2.83 -17.17 16.70
C TRP A 67 3.57 -18.26 17.49
N ASP A 68 2.90 -18.89 18.47
CA ASP A 68 3.49 -19.96 19.29
C ASP A 68 3.94 -21.18 18.45
N PHE A 69 3.32 -21.39 17.28
CA PHE A 69 3.69 -22.45 16.34
C PHE A 69 4.76 -22.04 15.32
N HIS A 70 5.22 -20.79 15.34
CA HIS A 70 6.35 -20.36 14.50
C HIS A 70 7.68 -20.75 15.13
N HIS A 71 8.56 -21.30 14.32
CA HIS A 71 9.94 -21.65 14.67
C HIS A 71 10.85 -21.43 13.46
N HIS A 72 12.18 -21.49 13.66
CA HIS A 72 13.16 -21.23 12.59
C HIS A 72 12.98 -22.11 11.35
N GLY A 73 12.41 -23.30 11.52
CA GLY A 73 12.18 -24.27 10.43
C GLY A 73 11.00 -23.96 9.52
N ASN A 74 9.98 -23.20 9.98
CA ASN A 74 8.74 -22.98 9.21
C ASN A 74 8.49 -21.51 8.84
N ILE A 75 9.10 -20.55 9.55
CA ILE A 75 8.75 -19.13 9.44
C ILE A 75 8.97 -18.56 8.04
N TYR A 76 10.02 -18.99 7.35
CA TYR A 76 10.31 -18.55 5.99
C TYR A 76 9.37 -19.16 4.97
N GLU A 77 8.91 -20.39 5.18
CA GLU A 77 7.88 -21.01 4.33
C GLU A 77 6.58 -20.22 4.43
N ASP A 78 6.19 -19.87 5.66
CA ASP A 78 5.00 -19.07 5.91
C ASP A 78 5.08 -17.69 5.23
N LEU A 79 6.17 -16.96 5.46
CA LEU A 79 6.37 -15.66 4.85
C LEU A 79 6.39 -15.75 3.31
N ASN A 80 7.04 -16.76 2.73
CA ASN A 80 7.05 -16.96 1.28
C ASN A 80 5.66 -17.29 0.73
N TYR A 81 4.84 -18.05 1.47
CA TYR A 81 3.44 -18.25 1.12
C TYR A 81 2.70 -16.92 1.05
N PHE A 82 2.84 -16.05 2.06
CA PHE A 82 2.23 -14.72 2.05
C PHE A 82 2.70 -13.86 0.87
N VAL A 83 4.01 -13.83 0.60
CA VAL A 83 4.59 -13.12 -0.57
C VAL A 83 3.99 -13.65 -1.87
N SER A 84 3.78 -14.96 -1.98
CA SER A 84 3.21 -15.59 -3.19
C SER A 84 1.76 -15.18 -3.48
N LEU A 85 1.02 -14.62 -2.51
CA LEU A 85 -0.35 -14.12 -2.70
C LEU A 85 -0.40 -12.82 -3.53
N TYR A 86 0.75 -12.21 -3.84
CA TYR A 86 0.84 -10.97 -4.60
C TYR A 86 -0.04 -9.83 -4.03
N PRO A 87 -0.01 -9.56 -2.71
CA PRO A 87 -0.85 -8.50 -2.14
C PRO A 87 -0.58 -7.16 -2.82
N THR A 88 -1.57 -6.27 -3.01
CA THR A 88 -1.29 -4.94 -3.59
C THR A 88 -0.55 -4.05 -2.59
N TYR A 89 -0.99 -4.11 -1.34
CA TYR A 89 -0.42 -3.47 -0.16
C TYR A 89 -0.24 -4.52 0.93
N GLN A 90 0.61 -4.24 1.91
CA GLN A 90 0.94 -5.20 2.95
C GLN A 90 0.97 -4.56 4.33
N GLN A 91 0.62 -5.37 5.33
CA GLN A 91 0.85 -5.08 6.74
C GLN A 91 1.55 -6.32 7.33
N LEU A 92 2.83 -6.17 7.67
CA LEU A 92 3.58 -7.18 8.41
C LEU A 92 3.77 -6.66 9.82
N THR A 93 3.25 -7.43 10.77
CA THR A 93 3.26 -7.09 12.20
C THR A 93 3.77 -8.26 13.02
N ARG A 94 3.98 -8.02 14.31
CA ARG A 94 4.20 -9.10 15.28
C ARG A 94 2.88 -9.43 15.95
N VAL A 95 2.74 -10.67 16.39
CA VAL A 95 1.72 -11.02 17.38
C VAL A 95 2.02 -10.19 18.63
N SER A 96 0.98 -9.57 19.19
CA SER A 96 1.12 -8.71 20.36
C SER A 96 -0.05 -8.97 21.31
N PRO A 97 0.21 -9.32 22.58
CA PRO A 97 -0.82 -9.56 23.58
C PRO A 97 -1.37 -8.22 24.08
N PHE A 98 -2.40 -7.70 23.41
CA PHE A 98 -3.06 -6.48 23.89
C PHE A 98 -3.85 -6.77 25.18
N PRO A 99 -3.70 -5.94 26.24
CA PRO A 99 -4.45 -6.10 27.49
C PRO A 99 -5.95 -6.28 27.26
N GLY A 100 -6.56 -7.26 27.93
CA GLY A 100 -7.98 -7.60 27.80
C GLY A 100 -8.33 -8.53 26.62
N THR A 101 -7.35 -8.99 25.84
CA THR A 101 -7.59 -10.03 24.83
C THR A 101 -7.41 -11.43 25.42
N PRO A 102 -8.07 -12.47 24.87
CA PRO A 102 -7.85 -13.86 25.31
C PRO A 102 -6.38 -14.30 25.19
N LEU A 103 -5.66 -13.78 24.19
CA LEU A 103 -4.23 -14.04 24.01
C LEU A 103 -3.41 -13.45 25.16
N TRP A 104 -3.70 -12.21 25.57
CA TRP A 104 -3.01 -11.57 26.69
C TRP A 104 -3.29 -12.28 28.01
N GLU A 105 -4.53 -12.69 28.28
CA GLU A 105 -4.87 -13.43 29.49
C GLU A 105 -4.10 -14.75 29.57
N LYS A 106 -4.09 -15.51 28.47
CA LYS A 106 -3.33 -16.76 28.34
C LYS A 106 -1.83 -16.51 28.60
N LEU A 107 -1.22 -15.62 27.83
CA LEU A 107 0.23 -15.37 27.92
C LEU A 107 0.63 -14.79 29.28
N ARG A 108 -0.23 -13.97 29.91
CA ARG A 108 0.01 -13.45 31.26
C ARG A 108 0.00 -14.56 32.30
N GLN A 109 -0.93 -15.51 32.22
CA GLN A 109 -0.97 -16.68 33.10
C GLN A 109 0.27 -17.57 32.91
N GLU A 110 0.78 -17.66 31.68
CA GLU A 110 2.02 -18.37 31.35
C GLU A 110 3.30 -17.61 31.73
N GLY A 111 3.20 -16.37 32.21
CA GLY A 111 4.36 -15.52 32.53
C GLY A 111 5.10 -14.96 31.31
N ARG A 112 4.47 -14.97 30.12
CA ARG A 112 5.07 -14.65 28.80
C ARG A 112 4.68 -13.27 28.26
N VAL A 113 4.27 -12.36 29.15
CA VAL A 113 4.00 -10.95 28.82
C VAL A 113 5.05 -10.11 29.52
N ASN A 114 5.90 -9.47 28.72
CA ASN A 114 6.93 -8.56 29.22
C ASN A 114 6.31 -7.26 29.71
N GLU A 115 6.83 -6.71 30.81
CA GLU A 115 6.48 -5.37 31.27
C GLU A 115 7.16 -4.33 30.36
N VAL A 116 6.36 -3.67 29.53
CA VAL A 116 6.81 -2.59 28.64
C VAL A 116 6.04 -1.30 28.96
N PRO A 117 6.63 -0.12 28.69
CA PRO A 117 5.90 1.14 28.77
C PRO A 117 4.62 1.11 27.93
N TRP A 118 3.60 1.88 28.31
CA TRP A 118 2.32 1.91 27.59
C TRP A 118 2.47 2.36 26.13
N GLU A 119 3.42 3.26 25.87
CA GLU A 119 3.79 3.70 24.52
C GLU A 119 4.34 2.56 23.64
N ASP A 120 4.87 1.51 24.25
CA ASP A 120 5.38 0.30 23.60
C ASP A 120 4.33 -0.83 23.60
N VAL A 121 3.05 -0.57 23.86
CA VAL A 121 1.98 -1.56 23.67
C VAL A 121 1.44 -1.44 22.24
N HIS A 122 2.20 -1.94 21.27
CA HIS A 122 1.86 -1.89 19.85
C HIS A 122 2.45 -3.06 19.05
N PHE A 123 1.98 -3.26 17.82
CA PHE A 123 2.40 -4.36 16.93
C PHE A 123 3.90 -4.49 16.64
N TRP A 124 4.68 -3.44 16.88
CA TRP A 124 6.13 -3.41 16.72
C TRP A 124 6.86 -3.34 18.06
N SER A 125 6.33 -3.88 19.15
CA SER A 125 7.06 -3.96 20.43
C SER A 125 7.40 -5.40 20.83
N GLY A 126 8.27 -5.54 21.83
CA GLY A 126 8.70 -6.82 22.40
C GLY A 126 7.85 -7.28 23.59
N ALA A 127 6.57 -6.88 23.67
CA ALA A 127 5.70 -7.19 24.82
C ALA A 127 5.39 -8.68 24.99
N GLN A 128 5.61 -9.49 23.96
CA GLN A 128 5.41 -10.94 23.99
C GLN A 128 6.74 -11.66 24.15
N GLU A 129 6.78 -12.67 25.02
CA GLU A 129 7.81 -13.71 25.02
C GLU A 129 7.39 -14.88 24.13
N ASN A 130 8.07 -15.06 22.99
CA ASN A 130 7.78 -16.15 22.04
C ASN A 130 8.46 -17.45 22.51
N ILE A 131 7.90 -18.61 22.12
CA ILE A 131 8.43 -19.93 22.53
C ILE A 131 9.77 -20.25 21.83
N ALA A 132 9.85 -19.97 20.53
CA ALA A 132 10.94 -20.44 19.68
C ALA A 132 11.69 -19.33 18.94
N LEU A 133 11.33 -18.06 19.14
CA LEU A 133 11.93 -16.92 18.46
C LEU A 133 12.30 -15.85 19.49
N GLU A 134 13.39 -15.15 19.27
CA GLU A 134 13.78 -14.03 20.10
C GLU A 134 13.09 -12.72 19.65
N PRO A 135 12.92 -11.72 20.55
CA PRO A 135 12.28 -10.45 20.19
C PRO A 135 12.93 -9.72 19.03
N HIS A 136 14.26 -9.81 18.89
CA HIS A 136 14.98 -9.20 17.78
C HIS A 136 14.76 -9.96 16.46
N GLU A 137 14.57 -11.28 16.51
CA GLU A 137 14.28 -12.09 15.33
C GLU A 137 12.92 -11.76 14.75
N THR A 138 11.89 -11.62 15.59
CA THR A 138 10.53 -11.29 15.11
C THR A 138 10.47 -9.92 14.44
N LEU A 139 11.23 -8.93 14.94
CA LEU A 139 11.35 -7.62 14.29
C LEU A 139 12.08 -7.75 12.94
N ASN A 140 13.26 -8.38 12.94
CA ASN A 140 14.05 -8.59 11.73
C ASN A 140 13.28 -9.35 10.64
N LEU A 141 12.44 -10.32 11.02
CA LEU A 141 11.58 -11.08 10.11
C LEU A 141 10.51 -10.20 9.46
N THR A 142 9.89 -9.27 10.20
CA THR A 142 8.93 -8.32 9.61
C THR A 142 9.61 -7.38 8.61
N GLU A 143 10.78 -6.83 8.94
CA GLU A 143 11.56 -5.98 8.04
C GLU A 143 12.05 -6.75 6.80
N TYR A 144 12.55 -7.97 7.01
CA TYR A 144 12.91 -8.89 5.94
C TYR A 144 11.74 -9.16 5.00
N GLY A 145 10.53 -9.38 5.53
CA GLY A 145 9.33 -9.57 4.73
C GLY A 145 8.95 -8.34 3.90
N TYR A 146 9.08 -7.14 4.44
CA TYR A 146 8.91 -5.90 3.65
C TYR A 146 9.92 -5.81 2.50
N ASN A 147 11.20 -6.09 2.78
CA ASN A 147 12.24 -6.12 1.76
C ASN A 147 11.97 -7.22 0.72
N LEU A 148 11.59 -8.42 1.14
CA LEU A 148 11.31 -9.55 0.26
C LEU A 148 10.15 -9.23 -0.70
N LEU A 149 9.06 -8.61 -0.21
CA LEU A 149 7.96 -8.14 -1.07
C LEU A 149 8.44 -7.11 -2.09
N TYR A 150 9.24 -6.13 -1.65
CA TYR A 150 9.76 -5.09 -2.52
C TYR A 150 10.71 -5.65 -3.59
N GLN A 151 11.58 -6.57 -3.24
CA GLN A 151 12.50 -7.25 -4.16
C GLN A 151 11.77 -8.20 -5.12
N THR A 152 10.70 -8.87 -4.67
CA THR A 152 9.97 -9.86 -5.49
C THR A 152 9.00 -9.19 -6.47
N TRP A 153 8.24 -8.22 -5.99
CA TRP A 153 7.10 -7.65 -6.72
C TRP A 153 7.24 -6.17 -7.05
N GLY A 154 8.20 -5.48 -6.44
CA GLY A 154 8.38 -4.05 -6.59
C GLY A 154 7.47 -3.22 -5.66
N PRO A 155 7.49 -1.89 -5.82
CA PRO A 155 6.71 -1.00 -4.98
C PRO A 155 5.20 -1.24 -5.14
N SER A 156 4.43 -1.00 -4.08
CA SER A 156 2.96 -1.20 -4.07
C SER A 156 2.26 -0.42 -5.18
N ILE A 157 2.77 0.75 -5.57
CA ILE A 157 2.22 1.56 -6.67
C ILE A 157 2.29 0.84 -8.02
N LEU A 158 3.35 0.05 -8.24
CA LEU A 158 3.49 -0.77 -9.45
C LEU A 158 2.46 -1.91 -9.47
N ARG A 159 2.31 -2.61 -8.33
CA ARG A 159 1.29 -3.66 -8.16
C ARG A 159 -0.13 -3.10 -8.29
N ARG A 160 -0.40 -1.91 -7.74
CA ARG A 160 -1.68 -1.20 -7.91
C ARG A 160 -2.00 -1.01 -9.38
N MET A 161 -1.04 -0.52 -10.16
CA MET A 161 -1.25 -0.30 -11.59
C MET A 161 -1.58 -1.61 -12.32
N ASP A 162 -0.88 -2.70 -12.01
CA ASP A 162 -1.15 -4.01 -12.63
C ASP A 162 -2.58 -4.50 -12.35
N VAL A 163 -3.01 -4.41 -11.09
CA VAL A 163 -4.37 -4.76 -10.65
C VAL A 163 -5.40 -3.86 -11.32
N GLN A 164 -5.16 -2.54 -11.38
CA GLN A 164 -6.10 -1.61 -12.03
C GLN A 164 -6.23 -1.86 -13.53
N LEU A 165 -5.15 -2.23 -14.21
CA LEU A 165 -5.18 -2.62 -15.62
C LEU A 165 -5.97 -3.92 -15.85
N SER A 166 -5.79 -4.93 -14.98
CA SER A 166 -6.62 -6.14 -15.00
C SER A 166 -8.11 -5.79 -14.83
N GLY A 167 -8.41 -4.96 -13.83
CA GLY A 167 -9.77 -4.48 -13.58
C GLY A 167 -10.36 -3.69 -14.73
N TYR A 168 -9.56 -2.87 -15.42
CA TYR A 168 -10.01 -2.14 -16.60
C TYR A 168 -10.42 -3.12 -17.71
N ALA A 169 -9.60 -4.13 -17.99
CA ALA A 169 -9.89 -5.15 -18.99
C ALA A 169 -11.15 -5.94 -18.64
N TYR A 170 -11.32 -6.29 -17.36
CA TYR A 170 -12.51 -6.96 -16.82
C TYR A 170 -13.77 -6.08 -16.98
N CYS A 171 -13.73 -4.86 -16.46
CA CYS A 171 -14.88 -3.94 -16.46
C CYS A 171 -15.32 -3.59 -17.89
N LYS A 172 -14.37 -3.38 -18.82
CA LYS A 172 -14.67 -3.05 -20.23
C LYS A 172 -15.50 -4.13 -20.93
N LYS A 173 -15.38 -5.39 -20.51
CA LYS A 173 -16.11 -6.55 -21.06
C LYS A 173 -17.39 -6.88 -20.29
N SER A 174 -17.63 -6.23 -19.15
CA SER A 174 -18.79 -6.54 -18.29
C SER A 174 -20.11 -6.22 -18.98
N SER A 175 -21.13 -7.05 -18.76
CA SER A 175 -22.51 -6.80 -19.16
C SER A 175 -23.13 -5.63 -18.38
N ASN A 176 -22.70 -5.42 -17.12
CA ASN A 176 -23.15 -4.35 -16.25
C ASN A 176 -22.71 -2.97 -16.78
N PRO A 177 -23.64 -2.07 -17.15
CA PRO A 177 -23.32 -0.75 -17.69
C PRO A 177 -22.52 0.13 -16.73
N ILE A 178 -22.71 -0.01 -15.41
CA ILE A 178 -22.01 0.77 -14.39
C ILE A 178 -20.53 0.40 -14.39
N LEU A 179 -20.22 -0.90 -14.39
CA LEU A 179 -18.84 -1.38 -14.49
C LEU A 179 -18.21 -0.97 -15.83
N ARG A 180 -18.91 -1.22 -16.94
CA ARG A 180 -18.41 -0.96 -18.29
C ARG A 180 -18.14 0.50 -18.60
N ARG A 181 -19.01 1.42 -18.14
CA ARG A 181 -18.91 2.85 -18.47
C ARG A 181 -18.18 3.66 -17.39
N HIS A 182 -18.45 3.40 -16.11
CA HIS A 182 -17.97 4.24 -15.02
C HIS A 182 -16.71 3.66 -14.36
N ARG A 183 -16.75 2.40 -13.93
CA ARG A 183 -15.59 1.76 -13.27
C ARG A 183 -14.41 1.61 -14.22
N ALA A 184 -14.65 1.19 -15.47
CA ALA A 184 -13.60 1.14 -16.49
C ALA A 184 -12.98 2.52 -16.75
N LYS A 185 -13.80 3.57 -16.86
CA LYS A 185 -13.30 4.94 -17.05
C LYS A 185 -12.45 5.41 -15.86
N PHE A 186 -12.88 5.12 -14.64
CA PHE A 186 -12.12 5.43 -13.42
C PHE A 186 -10.76 4.73 -13.40
N LEU A 187 -10.74 3.41 -13.65
CA LEU A 187 -9.49 2.62 -13.67
C LEU A 187 -8.53 3.07 -14.77
N ARG A 188 -9.05 3.45 -15.94
CA ARG A 188 -8.26 4.02 -17.05
C ARG A 188 -7.55 5.30 -16.61
N ARG A 189 -8.30 6.25 -16.04
CA ARG A 189 -7.76 7.55 -15.58
C ARG A 189 -6.72 7.38 -14.48
N GLN A 190 -7.00 6.53 -13.50
CA GLN A 190 -6.07 6.19 -12.43
C GLN A 190 -4.79 5.54 -12.97
N SER A 191 -4.92 4.57 -13.89
CA SER A 191 -3.76 3.92 -14.51
C SER A 191 -2.91 4.91 -15.32
N ALA A 192 -3.53 5.88 -15.99
CA ALA A 192 -2.81 6.91 -16.75
C ALA A 192 -2.01 7.85 -15.85
N MET A 193 -2.53 8.17 -14.66
CA MET A 193 -1.79 8.92 -13.64
C MET A 193 -0.61 8.10 -13.11
N ILE A 194 -0.80 6.83 -12.76
CA ILE A 194 0.29 5.99 -12.24
C ILE A 194 1.35 5.71 -13.32
N TRP A 195 0.94 5.65 -14.59
CA TRP A 195 1.84 5.46 -15.72
C TRP A 195 2.98 6.50 -15.74
N SER A 196 2.71 7.75 -15.31
CA SER A 196 3.75 8.77 -15.27
C SER A 196 4.88 8.46 -14.29
N MET A 197 4.70 7.53 -13.36
CA MET A 197 5.76 7.08 -12.46
C MET A 197 6.64 5.99 -13.07
N LEU A 198 6.18 5.27 -14.10
CA LEU A 198 6.87 4.08 -14.63
C LEU A 198 8.32 4.35 -15.05
N ARG A 199 8.61 5.56 -15.55
CA ARG A 199 9.97 5.94 -15.92
C ARG A 199 10.93 5.96 -14.73
N GLY A 200 10.51 6.56 -13.61
CA GLY A 200 11.27 6.55 -12.36
C GLY A 200 11.33 5.16 -11.75
N LEU A 201 10.23 4.41 -11.80
CA LEU A 201 10.15 3.03 -11.32
C LEU A 201 11.06 2.06 -12.11
N ASP A 202 11.23 2.25 -13.43
CA ASP A 202 12.20 1.47 -14.20
C ASP A 202 13.61 1.85 -13.77
N ARG A 203 13.97 3.15 -13.84
CA ARG A 203 15.31 3.66 -13.53
C ARG A 203 15.80 3.17 -12.16
N HIS A 204 14.98 3.33 -11.14
CA HIS A 204 15.29 3.04 -9.74
C HIS A 204 14.74 1.69 -9.26
N ALA A 205 14.43 0.76 -10.17
CA ALA A 205 13.99 -0.59 -9.81
C ALA A 205 15.04 -1.28 -8.91
N PRO A 206 14.62 -2.00 -7.85
CA PRO A 206 15.54 -2.62 -6.90
C PRO A 206 16.39 -3.74 -7.51
N ASN A 207 15.90 -4.38 -8.57
CA ASN A 207 16.61 -5.45 -9.28
C ASN A 207 16.07 -5.61 -10.72
N GLY A 208 16.70 -6.51 -11.48
CA GLY A 208 16.31 -6.79 -12.88
C GLY A 208 14.92 -7.41 -13.04
N VAL A 209 14.45 -8.19 -12.05
CA VAL A 209 13.12 -8.81 -12.07
C VAL A 209 12.04 -7.73 -11.98
N VAL A 210 12.14 -6.81 -11.01
CA VAL A 210 11.19 -5.70 -10.85
C VAL A 210 11.26 -4.76 -12.05
N ARG A 211 12.45 -4.46 -12.58
CA ARG A 211 12.59 -3.66 -13.81
C ARG A 211 11.84 -4.28 -14.99
N ARG A 212 11.98 -5.60 -15.19
CA ARG A 212 11.24 -6.33 -16.23
C ARG A 212 9.73 -6.27 -16.00
N ARG A 213 9.26 -6.37 -14.75
CA ARG A 213 7.84 -6.21 -14.40
C ARG A 213 7.32 -4.81 -14.75
N THR A 214 8.08 -3.75 -14.44
CA THR A 214 7.73 -2.37 -14.80
C THR A 214 7.50 -2.24 -16.31
N ARG A 215 8.39 -2.80 -17.12
CA ARG A 215 8.25 -2.80 -18.60
C ARG A 215 7.05 -3.62 -19.07
N LYS A 216 6.77 -4.77 -18.45
CA LYS A 216 5.58 -5.58 -18.76
C LYS A 216 4.28 -4.86 -18.42
N ILE A 217 4.27 -4.07 -17.34
CA ILE A 217 3.11 -3.24 -16.99
C ILE A 217 2.96 -2.07 -17.97
N ASP A 218 4.06 -1.47 -18.47
CA ASP A 218 4.00 -0.50 -19.58
C ASP A 218 3.43 -1.13 -20.86
N GLU A 219 3.88 -2.32 -21.24
CA GLU A 219 3.34 -3.07 -22.38
C GLU A 219 1.83 -3.33 -22.22
N LYS A 220 1.40 -3.83 -21.05
CA LYS A 220 0.00 -4.06 -20.72
C LYS A 220 -0.84 -2.78 -20.76
N PHE A 221 -0.28 -1.66 -20.27
CA PHE A 221 -0.94 -0.36 -20.36
C PHE A 221 -1.17 0.04 -21.82
N ARG A 222 -0.14 -0.07 -22.67
CA ARG A 222 -0.22 0.30 -24.09
C ARG A 222 -1.20 -0.56 -24.86
N GLU A 223 -1.27 -1.85 -24.55
CA GLU A 223 -2.22 -2.78 -25.15
C GLU A 223 -3.68 -2.43 -24.78
N LEU A 224 -3.94 -2.13 -23.50
CA LEU A 224 -5.30 -1.94 -23.00
C LEU A 224 -5.83 -0.52 -23.20
N ILE A 225 -4.99 0.49 -22.95
CA ILE A 225 -5.38 1.91 -22.90
C ILE A 225 -4.88 2.66 -24.14
N GLY A 226 -3.71 2.29 -24.67
CA GLY A 226 -3.08 2.94 -25.82
C GLY A 226 -1.75 3.63 -25.48
N PRO A 227 -1.09 4.26 -26.46
CA PRO A 227 0.16 4.97 -26.22
C PRO A 227 -0.04 6.14 -25.25
N PRO A 228 0.96 6.44 -24.39
CA PRO A 228 0.88 7.54 -23.43
C PRO A 228 0.77 8.89 -24.16
N THR A 229 -0.03 9.83 -23.65
CA THR A 229 -0.19 11.16 -24.24
C THR A 229 1.07 12.03 -24.08
N PRO A 230 1.22 13.15 -24.81
CA PRO A 230 2.27 14.13 -24.56
C PRO A 230 2.32 14.63 -23.11
N VAL A 231 1.15 14.87 -22.48
CA VAL A 231 1.04 15.31 -21.08
C VAL A 231 1.60 14.23 -20.15
N MET A 232 1.19 12.97 -20.33
CA MET A 232 1.72 11.84 -19.54
C MET A 232 3.24 11.72 -19.65
N ARG A 233 3.79 11.84 -20.88
CA ARG A 233 5.25 11.79 -21.10
C ARG A 233 5.97 12.97 -20.48
N GLY A 234 5.37 14.17 -20.54
CA GLY A 234 5.89 15.38 -19.88
C GLY A 234 5.96 15.20 -18.38
N LEU A 235 4.86 14.77 -17.76
CA LEU A 235 4.79 14.46 -16.33
C LEU A 235 5.79 13.37 -15.95
N ALA A 236 5.91 12.31 -16.75
CA ALA A 236 6.84 11.22 -16.47
C ALA A 236 8.31 11.67 -16.45
N ARG A 237 8.68 12.61 -17.33
CA ARG A 237 10.03 13.22 -17.31
C ARG A 237 10.23 14.11 -16.09
N ALA A 238 9.21 14.88 -15.70
CA ALA A 238 9.28 15.74 -14.53
C ALA A 238 9.40 14.92 -13.23
N VAL A 239 8.55 13.92 -13.04
CA VAL A 239 8.60 12.99 -11.90
C VAL A 239 9.96 12.29 -11.84
N ASP A 240 10.45 11.78 -12.97
CA ASP A 240 11.75 11.12 -13.06
C ASP A 240 12.92 12.04 -12.64
N LEU A 241 12.93 13.29 -13.13
CA LEU A 241 13.91 14.29 -12.73
C LEU A 241 13.85 14.56 -11.23
N LEU A 242 12.66 14.80 -10.70
CA LEU A 242 12.46 15.02 -9.26
C LEU A 242 12.95 13.83 -8.45
N THR A 243 12.57 12.60 -8.82
CA THR A 243 13.01 11.39 -8.12
C THR A 243 14.53 11.21 -8.17
N THR A 244 15.17 11.56 -9.29
CA THR A 244 16.64 11.51 -9.43
C THR A 244 17.30 12.54 -8.51
N MET A 245 16.77 13.76 -8.46
CA MET A 245 17.26 14.82 -7.55
C MET A 245 17.08 14.43 -6.08
N TYR A 246 15.91 13.88 -5.72
CA TYR A 246 15.65 13.39 -4.36
C TYR A 246 16.60 12.25 -3.98
N ARG A 247 16.86 11.30 -4.87
CA ARG A 247 17.82 10.22 -4.63
C ARG A 247 19.25 10.72 -4.47
N ALA A 248 19.66 11.70 -5.28
CA ALA A 248 20.97 12.33 -5.12
C ALA A 248 21.06 13.07 -3.78
N GLY A 249 20.01 13.79 -3.37
CA GLY A 249 19.92 14.43 -2.06
C GLY A 249 20.00 13.42 -0.92
N GLU A 250 19.21 12.35 -0.97
CA GLU A 250 19.17 11.27 0.02
C GLU A 250 20.53 10.60 0.22
N PHE A 251 21.35 10.51 -0.83
CA PHE A 251 22.72 9.96 -0.73
C PHE A 251 23.63 10.82 0.16
N PHE A 252 23.45 12.15 0.16
CA PHE A 252 24.26 13.08 0.97
C PHE A 252 23.61 13.42 2.32
N ASP A 253 22.28 13.51 2.38
CA ASP A 253 21.51 13.74 3.59
C ASP A 253 20.27 12.82 3.61
N PRO A 254 20.41 11.61 4.18
CA PRO A 254 19.32 10.65 4.21
C PRO A 254 18.10 11.19 4.96
N MET A 255 16.90 10.98 4.40
CA MET A 255 15.65 11.48 5.00
C MET A 255 15.44 11.00 6.45
N ASN A 256 15.88 9.79 6.77
CA ASN A 256 15.76 9.22 8.12
C ASN A 256 16.60 9.96 9.17
N ARG A 257 17.56 10.80 8.76
CA ARG A 257 18.33 11.65 9.67
C ARG A 257 17.50 12.79 10.24
N ASN A 258 16.61 13.34 9.41
CA ASN A 258 15.74 14.47 9.75
C ASN A 258 14.31 14.14 9.29
N PRO A 259 13.59 13.24 9.99
CA PRO A 259 12.24 12.88 9.60
C PRO A 259 11.37 14.13 9.52
N LYS A 260 10.71 14.33 8.38
CA LYS A 260 9.84 15.48 8.16
C LYS A 260 8.68 15.45 9.16
N GLU A 261 8.62 16.43 10.05
CA GLU A 261 7.48 16.63 10.94
C GLU A 261 6.41 17.47 10.23
N GLU A 262 5.48 16.80 9.54
CA GLU A 262 4.26 17.49 9.08
C GLU A 262 3.40 17.95 10.26
N PRO A 263 2.48 18.91 10.12
CA PRO A 263 1.59 19.26 11.22
C PRO A 263 0.79 18.05 11.68
N PHE A 264 1.12 17.49 12.85
CA PHE A 264 0.45 16.33 13.41
C PHE A 264 -0.25 16.68 14.71
N LYS A 265 -1.29 15.90 14.99
CA LYS A 265 -1.98 15.91 16.27
C LYS A 265 -1.14 15.12 17.27
N LYS A 266 -0.51 15.81 18.22
CA LYS A 266 0.21 15.22 19.35
C LYS A 266 -0.79 14.74 20.39
N TYR A 267 -0.63 13.50 20.84
CA TYR A 267 -1.35 12.94 21.98
C TYR A 267 -0.41 12.96 23.18
N ILE A 268 -0.74 13.72 24.21
CA ILE A 268 0.09 13.89 25.40
C ILE A 268 -0.62 13.20 26.54
N TYR A 269 -0.03 12.08 26.99
CA TYR A 269 -0.55 11.29 28.09
C TYR A 269 -0.12 11.91 29.42
N ASP A 270 -1.08 12.43 30.18
CA ASP A 270 -0.81 12.92 31.53
C ASP A 270 -0.78 11.71 32.47
N LYS A 271 0.39 11.41 33.06
CA LYS A 271 0.64 10.22 33.91
C LYS A 271 -0.16 10.19 35.24
N LYS A 272 -1.21 11.00 35.38
CA LYS A 272 -2.06 11.07 36.57
C LYS A 272 -3.33 10.26 36.34
N ASP A 273 -3.78 9.58 37.39
CA ASP A 273 -5.02 8.81 37.38
C ASP A 273 -6.20 9.73 37.02
N THR A 274 -6.72 9.54 35.82
CA THR A 274 -7.80 10.35 35.27
C THR A 274 -9.06 9.52 35.41
N ASN A 275 -9.66 9.49 36.61
CA ASN A 275 -10.95 8.86 36.96
C ASN A 275 -11.94 8.75 35.77
N SER A 276 -11.76 7.74 34.92
CA SER A 276 -12.50 7.49 33.67
C SER A 276 -12.49 8.57 32.56
N ALA A 277 -11.57 9.54 32.58
CA ALA A 277 -11.41 10.49 31.47
C ALA A 277 -10.38 9.98 30.43
N ILE A 278 -10.49 10.45 29.18
CA ILE A 278 -9.51 10.16 28.13
C ILE A 278 -8.12 10.55 28.67
N PRO A 279 -7.16 9.61 28.79
CA PRO A 279 -5.92 9.81 29.55
C PRO A 279 -4.88 10.67 28.80
N TYR A 280 -5.32 11.42 27.79
CA TYR A 280 -4.48 12.26 26.96
C TYR A 280 -5.16 13.58 26.60
N ARG A 281 -4.37 14.65 26.52
CA ARG A 281 -4.75 15.88 25.81
C ARG A 281 -4.18 15.87 24.40
N THR A 282 -4.80 16.63 23.49
CA THR A 282 -4.33 16.72 22.12
C THR A 282 -3.87 18.12 21.76
N GLU A 283 -2.68 18.22 21.16
CA GLU A 283 -2.11 19.49 20.70
C GLU A 283 -1.82 19.40 19.20
N MET A 284 -2.23 20.40 18.42
CA MET A 284 -1.82 20.49 17.01
C MET A 284 -0.51 21.24 16.95
N ALA A 285 0.58 20.55 16.59
CA ALA A 285 1.86 21.21 16.41
C ALA A 285 1.74 22.20 15.23
N ARG A 286 2.06 23.48 15.47
CA ARG A 286 2.22 24.44 14.37
C ARG A 286 3.53 24.13 13.66
N PRO A 287 3.54 24.00 12.32
CA PRO A 287 4.78 23.77 11.58
C PRO A 287 5.73 24.93 11.85
N ASP A 288 7.02 24.60 12.01
CA ASP A 288 8.05 25.60 12.16
C ASP A 288 8.20 26.45 10.88
N TRP A 289 9.12 27.41 10.89
CA TRP A 289 9.29 28.29 9.72
C TRP A 289 9.88 27.55 8.51
N ARG A 290 10.75 26.55 8.73
CA ARG A 290 11.38 25.75 7.67
C ARG A 290 10.35 24.89 6.94
N THR A 291 9.55 24.15 7.71
CA THR A 291 8.45 23.32 7.22
C THR A 291 7.46 24.14 6.42
N ARG A 292 7.11 25.36 6.89
CA ARG A 292 6.24 26.26 6.13
C ARG A 292 6.85 26.73 4.80
N MET A 293 8.16 26.98 4.76
CA MET A 293 8.85 27.31 3.51
C MET A 293 8.86 26.13 2.54
N GLU A 294 9.14 24.91 3.02
CA GLU A 294 9.11 23.69 2.21
C GLU A 294 7.71 23.43 1.63
N MET A 295 6.65 23.61 2.43
CA MET A 295 5.27 23.49 1.97
C MET A 295 4.95 24.48 0.83
N ARG A 296 5.34 25.75 0.98
CA ARG A 296 5.17 26.76 -0.08
C ARG A 296 6.00 26.45 -1.32
N GLN A 297 7.22 25.96 -1.15
CA GLN A 297 8.06 25.53 -2.26
C GLN A 297 7.40 24.38 -3.04
N ALA A 298 6.82 23.40 -2.34
CA ALA A 298 6.08 22.31 -2.95
C ALA A 298 4.86 22.84 -3.74
N GLU A 299 4.08 23.75 -3.16
CA GLU A 299 2.96 24.41 -3.86
C GLU A 299 3.41 25.10 -5.15
N LEU A 300 4.52 25.84 -5.12
CA LEU A 300 5.08 26.51 -6.30
C LEU A 300 5.51 25.51 -7.38
N VAL A 301 6.14 24.40 -6.98
CA VAL A 301 6.53 23.31 -7.90
C VAL A 301 5.29 22.73 -8.58
N TYR A 302 4.21 22.45 -7.83
CA TYR A 302 2.96 21.95 -8.40
C TYR A 302 2.32 22.93 -9.39
N HIS A 303 2.27 24.22 -9.05
CA HIS A 303 1.75 25.25 -9.95
C HIS A 303 2.58 25.37 -11.24
N ALA A 304 3.91 25.36 -11.13
CA ALA A 304 4.81 25.40 -12.28
C ALA A 304 4.63 24.17 -13.18
N LEU A 305 4.51 22.98 -12.57
CA LEU A 305 4.24 21.73 -13.27
C LEU A 305 2.89 21.78 -14.00
N CYS A 306 1.82 22.22 -13.33
CA CYS A 306 0.49 22.37 -13.92
C CYS A 306 0.51 23.31 -15.14
N LYS A 307 1.15 24.48 -15.03
CA LYS A 307 1.32 25.41 -16.16
C LYS A 307 2.12 24.79 -17.30
N GLY A 308 3.21 24.09 -17.00
CA GLY A 308 4.02 23.39 -18.00
C GLY A 308 3.23 22.31 -18.76
N LEU A 309 2.44 21.50 -18.04
CA LEU A 309 1.60 20.46 -18.64
C LEU A 309 0.47 21.05 -19.50
N ASN A 310 -0.14 22.16 -19.06
CA ASN A 310 -1.13 22.89 -19.87
C ASN A 310 -0.53 23.38 -21.19
N SER A 311 0.69 23.93 -21.16
CA SER A 311 1.40 24.35 -22.38
C SER A 311 1.67 23.17 -23.31
N ILE A 312 2.10 22.01 -22.78
CA ILE A 312 2.30 20.79 -23.57
C ILE A 312 0.99 20.35 -24.25
N ARG A 313 -0.12 20.37 -23.52
CA ARG A 313 -1.45 20.03 -24.06
C ARG A 313 -1.82 20.94 -25.24
N THR A 314 -1.63 22.26 -25.11
CA THR A 314 -1.97 23.24 -26.15
C THR A 314 -1.08 23.14 -27.39
N VAL A 315 0.22 22.85 -27.22
CA VAL A 315 1.17 22.76 -28.34
C VAL A 315 1.07 21.42 -29.07
N CYS A 316 0.80 20.32 -28.35
CA CYS A 316 0.78 18.96 -28.90
C CYS A 316 -0.64 18.40 -29.11
N LEU A 317 -1.50 19.16 -29.79
CA LEU A 317 -2.91 18.76 -30.04
C LEU A 317 -3.05 17.42 -30.77
N ARG A 318 -2.12 17.09 -31.68
CA ARG A 318 -2.09 15.81 -32.40
C ARG A 318 -1.42 14.74 -31.51
N GLY A 319 -2.23 13.95 -30.82
CA GLY A 319 -1.78 12.81 -29.99
C GLY A 319 -2.16 12.87 -28.51
N GLY A 320 -2.98 13.85 -28.10
CA GLY A 320 -3.57 13.91 -26.76
C GLY A 320 -4.82 13.04 -26.60
N ASP A 321 -5.25 12.89 -25.36
CA ASP A 321 -6.53 12.30 -24.98
C ASP A 321 -7.17 13.21 -23.94
N SER A 322 -8.17 14.00 -24.34
CA SER A 322 -8.72 15.06 -23.49
C SER A 322 -9.22 14.52 -22.14
N ASP A 323 -9.79 13.31 -22.11
CA ASP A 323 -10.27 12.70 -20.87
C ASP A 323 -9.15 12.39 -19.87
N ILE A 324 -8.00 11.90 -20.35
CA ILE A 324 -6.82 11.63 -19.53
C ILE A 324 -6.08 12.92 -19.18
N ASP A 325 -5.85 13.78 -20.17
CA ASP A 325 -5.04 14.99 -20.02
C ASP A 325 -5.71 15.97 -19.06
N ASP A 326 -7.02 16.18 -19.19
CA ASP A 326 -7.78 17.02 -18.25
C ASP A 326 -7.83 16.42 -16.85
N TYR A 327 -7.93 15.10 -16.75
CA TYR A 327 -7.91 14.39 -15.47
C TYR A 327 -6.57 14.60 -14.73
N ILE A 328 -5.46 14.41 -15.43
CA ILE A 328 -4.10 14.58 -14.86
C ILE A 328 -3.87 16.04 -14.45
N ILE A 329 -4.14 16.99 -15.34
CA ILE A 329 -3.92 18.42 -15.07
C ILE A 329 -4.75 18.86 -13.86
N LYS A 330 -6.03 18.49 -13.81
CA LYS A 330 -6.91 18.82 -12.68
C LYS A 330 -6.38 18.28 -11.34
N HIS A 331 -5.93 17.03 -11.30
CA HIS A 331 -5.44 16.44 -10.04
C HIS A 331 -4.13 17.05 -9.56
N ILE A 332 -3.27 17.50 -10.46
CA ILE A 332 -2.03 18.22 -10.11
C ILE A 332 -2.38 19.61 -9.60
N ASP A 333 -3.33 20.30 -10.24
CA ASP A 333 -3.79 21.63 -9.85
C ASP A 333 -4.42 21.65 -8.46
N GLU A 334 -5.26 20.65 -8.15
CA GLU A 334 -5.90 20.50 -6.84
C GLU A 334 -4.96 19.97 -5.74
N ASN A 335 -3.67 19.79 -6.02
CA ASN A 335 -2.70 19.13 -5.13
C ASN A 335 -3.17 17.75 -4.64
N MET A 336 -4.02 17.08 -5.44
CA MET A 336 -4.66 15.81 -5.15
C MET A 336 -3.81 14.62 -5.63
N LEU A 337 -2.48 14.76 -5.63
CA LEU A 337 -1.52 13.68 -5.90
C LEU A 337 -1.46 12.64 -4.76
N GLY A 338 -2.45 12.63 -3.87
CA GLY A 338 -2.72 11.50 -3.00
C GLY A 338 -3.23 10.33 -3.83
N PHE A 339 -2.48 9.24 -3.87
CA PHE A 339 -2.92 7.97 -4.44
C PHE A 339 -3.98 7.34 -3.53
N GLY A 340 -5.17 7.95 -3.44
CA GLY A 340 -6.29 7.54 -2.60
C GLY A 340 -6.41 6.02 -2.53
N PHE A 341 -6.53 5.51 -1.30
CA PHE A 341 -6.50 4.08 -1.00
C PHE A 341 -7.60 3.27 -1.69
#